data_AF-A0A166UTR3-F1
#
_entry.id   AF-A0A166UTR3-F1
#
_cell.length_a   1.000
_cell.length_b   1.000
_cell.length_c   1.000
_cell.angle_alpha   90.00
_cell.angle_beta   90.00
_cell.angle_gamma   90.00
#
_symmetry.space_group_name_H-M   'P 1'
#
loop_
_entity.id
_entity.type
_entity.pdbx_description
1 polymer ?
#
loop_
_entity_poly.entity_id
_entity_poly.type
_entity_poly.pdbx_seq_one_letter_code
_entity_poly.pdbx_strand_id
1 'polypeptide(L)'
;MTITVIPPPDSTPSPWSWLPGPVFPNHQPASLGGHRVRSRKLWGGEVLFAKGALLAPGRADLIIRTTLSLPDPQENTHECVRAALRTMRWNHPSIASHIVWDADFSAGKFVYEAPEDEAAVGAWLDQVVFLRTAGKEGVAKAADGLVAELASFGTQRTGDELKVHHVAPSSSNFSSGDGEKHEIVMYFRHELFDGVGAWETVGIFLSELAIALGAPSRISAVTLEWGNELERLARPVPDRAGPVAQWSPKDLYGDWPMVQNIKEVMARPSVSTPLPYRAAPTASNLPARRATMASPTRV
;
A
#
# COMPACT_ATOMS: atom_id res chain seq x y z
N MET A 1 31.31 26.43 34.91
CA MET A 1 30.98 24.99 34.81
C MET A 1 30.64 24.72 33.36
N THR A 2 31.52 24.01 32.65
CA THR A 2 31.29 23.63 31.24
C THR A 2 30.56 22.30 31.25
N ILE A 3 29.33 22.27 30.75
CA ILE A 3 28.56 21.03 30.61
C ILE A 3 29.07 20.34 29.35
N THR A 4 29.88 19.30 29.53
CA THR A 4 30.28 18.41 28.44
C THR A 4 29.09 17.52 28.09
N VAL A 5 28.41 17.83 26.99
CA VAL A 5 27.40 16.93 26.40
C VAL A 5 28.15 15.80 25.72
N ILE A 6 28.11 14.62 26.32
CA ILE A 6 28.63 13.40 25.71
C ILE A 6 27.64 13.00 24.61
N PRO A 7 28.03 12.95 23.32
CA PRO A 7 27.13 12.48 22.28
C PRO A 7 26.72 11.02 22.59
N PRO A 8 25.47 10.62 22.33
CA PRO A 8 25.05 9.24 22.49
C PRO A 8 25.98 8.32 21.68
N PRO A 9 26.27 7.10 22.18
CA PRO A 9 27.12 6.15 21.46
C PRO A 9 26.60 5.95 20.04
N ASP A 10 27.52 5.78 19.09
CA ASP A 10 27.19 5.62 17.67
C ASP A 10 26.06 4.58 17.50
N SER A 11 24.91 5.09 17.07
CA SER A 11 23.74 4.39 16.56
C SER A 11 22.90 3.54 17.54
N THR A 12 22.23 4.19 18.51
CA THR A 12 20.91 3.65 18.87
C THR A 12 19.96 3.96 17.71
N PRO A 13 19.34 2.96 17.05
CA PRO A 13 18.39 3.22 15.97
C PRO A 13 17.28 4.13 16.47
N SER A 14 16.80 5.05 15.63
CA SER A 14 15.68 5.89 16.04
C SER A 14 14.44 5.03 16.29
N PRO A 15 13.45 5.51 17.07
CA PRO A 15 12.19 4.79 17.25
C PRO A 15 11.42 4.52 15.95
N TRP A 16 11.83 5.14 14.84
CA TRP A 16 11.28 4.99 13.50
C TRP A 16 12.14 4.10 12.60
N SER A 17 13.31 3.64 13.05
CA SER A 17 14.09 2.66 12.32
C SER A 17 13.32 1.34 12.23
N TRP A 18 13.56 0.59 11.16
CA TRP A 18 13.02 -0.76 11.00
C TRP A 18 13.69 -1.71 12.00
N LEU A 19 12.92 -2.14 13.00
CA LEU A 19 13.43 -3.00 14.07
C LEU A 19 12.82 -4.40 13.97
N PRO A 20 13.59 -5.46 14.28
CA PRO A 20 13.04 -6.79 14.47
C PRO A 20 12.18 -6.84 15.74
N GLY A 21 11.27 -7.81 15.81
CA GLY A 21 10.49 -8.10 17.01
C GLY A 21 8.98 -7.89 16.85
N PRO A 22 8.21 -8.05 17.95
CA PRO A 22 6.77 -8.00 17.91
C PRO A 22 6.26 -6.61 17.52
N VAL A 23 5.30 -6.57 16.59
CA VAL A 23 4.66 -5.33 16.15
C VAL A 23 3.92 -4.69 17.33
N PHE A 24 3.08 -5.45 18.00
CA PHE A 24 2.45 -5.12 19.29
C PHE A 24 2.43 -6.38 20.17
N PRO A 25 2.28 -6.27 21.50
CA PRO A 25 2.26 -7.43 22.40
C PRO A 25 1.27 -8.53 21.99
N ASN A 26 0.17 -8.17 21.32
CA ASN A 26 -0.89 -9.09 20.89
C ASN A 26 -0.87 -9.39 19.39
N HIS A 27 0.11 -8.90 18.63
CA HIS A 27 0.19 -9.13 17.20
C HIS A 27 1.10 -10.33 16.93
N GLN A 28 0.52 -11.40 16.39
CA GLN A 28 1.27 -12.54 15.88
C GLN A 28 1.51 -12.34 14.37
N PRO A 29 2.77 -12.23 13.93
CA PRO A 29 3.08 -12.22 12.50
C PRO A 29 2.73 -13.56 11.85
N ALA A 30 2.58 -13.58 10.53
CA ALA A 30 2.23 -14.80 9.80
C ALA A 30 3.37 -15.83 9.83
N SER A 31 4.63 -15.38 9.78
CA SER A 31 5.82 -16.21 9.84
C SER A 31 6.19 -16.64 11.25
N LEU A 32 6.51 -17.92 11.39
CA LEU A 32 7.02 -18.51 12.61
C LEU A 32 8.42 -17.94 12.93
N GLY A 33 8.52 -17.19 14.02
CA GLY A 33 9.81 -16.81 14.62
C GLY A 33 10.28 -15.37 14.41
N GLY A 34 9.47 -14.48 13.83
CA GLY A 34 9.64 -13.01 13.88
C GLY A 34 10.90 -12.40 13.25
N HIS A 35 11.89 -13.20 12.87
CA HIS A 35 13.16 -12.75 12.29
C HIS A 35 13.00 -12.19 10.86
N ARG A 36 11.91 -12.54 10.18
CA ARG A 36 11.53 -12.09 8.83
C ARG A 36 10.63 -10.87 8.84
N VAL A 37 10.29 -10.38 10.04
CA VAL A 37 9.41 -9.25 10.25
C VAL A 37 10.22 -8.05 10.69
N ARG A 38 9.92 -6.90 10.12
CA ARG A 38 10.42 -5.60 10.58
C ARG A 38 9.24 -4.68 10.79
N SER A 39 9.30 -3.89 11.85
CA SER A 39 8.32 -2.85 12.06
C SER A 39 8.96 -1.55 12.48
N ARG A 40 8.28 -0.44 12.21
CA ARG A 40 8.66 0.88 12.69
C ARG A 40 7.45 1.71 13.04
N LYS A 41 7.63 2.68 13.93
CA LYS A 41 6.60 3.68 14.19
C LYS A 41 6.38 4.55 12.94
N LEU A 42 5.16 5.04 12.79
CA LEU A 42 4.85 6.10 11.82
C LEU A 42 5.50 7.42 12.27
N TRP A 43 5.93 8.25 11.32
CA TRP A 43 6.59 9.53 11.55
C TRP A 43 5.91 10.67 10.78
N GLY A 44 5.75 11.83 11.43
CA GLY A 44 5.28 13.06 10.79
C GLY A 44 3.97 12.88 10.02
N GLY A 45 4.01 13.17 8.72
CA GLY A 45 2.87 13.06 7.81
C GLY A 45 2.28 11.65 7.70
N GLU A 46 3.09 10.59 7.89
CA GLU A 46 2.63 9.20 7.83
C GLU A 46 1.53 8.94 8.87
N VAL A 47 1.68 9.47 10.09
CA VAL A 47 0.68 9.32 11.17
C VAL A 47 -0.64 9.94 10.78
N LEU A 48 -0.57 11.12 10.17
CA LEU A 48 -1.71 11.92 9.80
C LEU A 48 -2.49 11.26 8.65
N PHE A 49 -1.80 10.85 7.58
CA PHE A 49 -2.44 10.13 6.48
C PHE A 49 -3.02 8.81 6.94
N ALA A 50 -2.32 8.07 7.81
CA ALA A 50 -2.81 6.81 8.35
C ALA A 50 -4.08 6.96 9.19
N LYS A 51 -4.12 7.95 10.07
CA LYS A 51 -5.35 8.27 10.81
C LYS A 51 -6.44 8.82 9.89
N GLY A 52 -6.06 9.60 8.88
CA GLY A 52 -6.95 10.09 7.85
C GLY A 52 -7.65 8.96 7.10
N ALA A 53 -6.91 7.93 6.70
CA ALA A 53 -7.45 6.77 6.00
C ALA A 53 -8.37 5.90 6.85
N LEU A 54 -8.16 5.83 8.17
CA LEU A 54 -9.15 5.19 9.07
C LEU A 54 -10.50 5.91 9.06
N LEU A 55 -10.50 7.24 8.98
CA LEU A 55 -11.70 8.06 9.03
C LEU A 55 -12.35 8.26 7.65
N ALA A 56 -11.54 8.30 6.59
CA ALA A 56 -11.96 8.51 5.21
C ALA A 56 -11.08 7.69 4.25
N PRO A 57 -11.31 6.37 4.13
CA PRO A 57 -10.52 5.50 3.27
C PRO A 57 -10.47 6.00 1.81
N GLY A 58 -9.28 5.98 1.19
CA GLY A 58 -9.09 6.48 -0.17
C GLY A 58 -8.92 7.99 -0.29
N ARG A 59 -9.13 8.77 0.78
CA ARG A 59 -8.95 10.21 0.75
C ARG A 59 -7.47 10.55 0.68
N ALA A 60 -7.10 11.34 -0.34
CA ALA A 60 -5.74 11.74 -0.65
C ALA A 60 -4.83 10.63 -1.18
N ASP A 61 -5.33 9.42 -1.40
CA ASP A 61 -4.58 8.38 -2.12
C ASP A 61 -4.28 8.83 -3.54
N LEU A 62 -3.16 8.35 -4.07
CA LEU A 62 -2.62 8.79 -5.36
C LEU A 62 -2.94 7.74 -6.41
N ILE A 63 -3.43 8.18 -7.56
CA ILE A 63 -3.68 7.32 -8.72
C ILE A 63 -2.87 7.88 -9.88
N ILE A 64 -1.91 7.09 -10.37
CA ILE A 64 -1.08 7.47 -11.51
C ILE A 64 -1.38 6.51 -12.65
N ARG A 65 -1.71 7.08 -13.81
CA ARG A 65 -1.96 6.37 -15.05
C ARG A 65 -0.77 6.56 -16.00
N THR A 66 -0.34 5.49 -16.63
CA THR A 66 0.74 5.48 -17.63
C THR A 66 0.32 4.67 -18.84
N THR A 67 0.35 5.30 -20.01
CA THR A 67 0.15 4.62 -21.29
C THR A 67 1.46 3.97 -21.74
N LEU A 68 1.40 2.67 -22.04
CA LEU A 68 2.50 1.94 -22.66
C LEU A 68 2.17 1.71 -24.14
N SER A 69 3.11 2.05 -25.01
CA SER A 69 3.01 1.75 -26.45
C SER A 69 4.09 0.74 -26.79
N LEU A 70 3.68 -0.48 -27.11
CA LEU A 70 4.59 -1.54 -27.54
C LEU A 70 4.65 -1.56 -29.08
N PRO A 71 5.85 -1.73 -29.66
CA PRO A 71 6.02 -1.70 -31.12
C PRO A 71 5.33 -2.91 -31.79
N ASP A 72 5.35 -4.06 -31.11
CA ASP A 72 4.76 -5.31 -31.59
C ASP A 72 3.92 -5.93 -30.48
N PRO A 73 2.85 -6.68 -30.82
CA PRO A 73 2.08 -7.41 -29.83
C PRO A 73 2.97 -8.39 -29.05
N GLN A 74 2.97 -8.30 -27.73
CA GLN A 74 3.74 -9.21 -26.88
C GLN A 74 2.84 -10.21 -26.17
N GLU A 75 3.09 -11.49 -26.42
CA GLU A 75 2.52 -12.54 -25.59
C GLU A 75 3.13 -12.41 -24.18
N ASN A 76 2.26 -12.46 -23.16
CA ASN A 76 2.61 -12.42 -21.74
C ASN A 76 3.00 -11.04 -21.14
N THR A 77 2.52 -9.93 -21.72
CA THR A 77 2.75 -8.58 -21.15
C THR A 77 2.32 -8.48 -19.68
N HIS A 78 1.24 -9.16 -19.28
CA HIS A 78 0.78 -9.13 -17.89
C HIS A 78 1.75 -9.86 -16.93
N GLU A 79 2.31 -10.97 -17.36
CA GLU A 79 3.33 -11.72 -16.64
C GLU A 79 4.60 -10.88 -16.50
N CYS A 80 4.96 -10.09 -17.52
CA CYS A 80 6.03 -9.09 -17.43
C CYS A 80 5.73 -8.00 -16.40
N VAL A 81 4.48 -7.51 -16.31
CA VAL A 81 4.04 -6.57 -15.25
C VAL A 81 4.20 -7.18 -13.86
N ARG A 82 3.78 -8.43 -13.68
CA ARG A 82 3.93 -9.17 -12.42
C ARG A 82 5.40 -9.37 -12.06
N ALA A 83 6.23 -9.72 -13.04
CA ALA A 83 7.66 -9.90 -12.87
C ALA A 83 8.38 -8.61 -12.47
N ALA A 84 8.03 -7.49 -13.10
CA ALA A 84 8.57 -6.18 -12.77
C ALA A 84 8.28 -5.83 -11.32
N LEU A 85 7.03 -6.02 -10.86
CA LEU A 85 6.66 -5.72 -9.48
C LEU A 85 7.32 -6.69 -8.48
N ARG A 86 7.52 -7.97 -8.86
CA ARG A 86 8.30 -8.93 -8.07
C ARG A 86 9.73 -8.44 -7.83
N THR A 87 10.44 -8.08 -8.90
CA THR A 87 11.82 -7.58 -8.80
C THR A 87 11.86 -6.27 -8.03
N MET A 88 10.88 -5.39 -8.27
CA MET A 88 10.75 -4.14 -7.54
C MET A 88 10.57 -4.37 -6.03
N ARG A 89 9.74 -5.33 -5.59
CA ARG A 89 9.57 -5.66 -4.16
C ARG A 89 10.89 -6.10 -3.54
N TRP A 90 11.68 -6.89 -4.25
CA TRP A 90 13.00 -7.29 -3.76
C TRP A 90 13.97 -6.11 -3.61
N ASN A 91 13.98 -5.19 -4.58
CA ASN A 91 14.85 -4.01 -4.53
C ASN A 91 14.35 -2.94 -3.54
N HIS A 92 13.03 -2.83 -3.36
CA HIS A 92 12.34 -1.81 -2.60
C HIS A 92 11.19 -2.42 -1.75
N PRO A 93 11.52 -3.22 -0.72
CA PRO A 93 10.52 -4.01 0.03
C PRO A 93 9.47 -3.19 0.75
N SER A 94 9.74 -1.90 1.02
CA SER A 94 8.76 -1.01 1.65
C SER A 94 7.42 -0.98 0.91
N ILE A 95 7.38 -1.20 -0.41
CA ILE A 95 6.13 -1.20 -1.20
C ILE A 95 5.13 -2.28 -0.79
N ALA A 96 5.61 -3.34 -0.14
CA ALA A 96 4.79 -4.44 0.37
C ALA A 96 4.64 -4.38 1.90
N SER A 97 5.00 -3.25 2.52
CA SER A 97 4.65 -3.00 3.92
C SER A 97 3.16 -2.68 4.04
N HIS A 98 2.63 -2.75 5.26
CA HIS A 98 1.27 -2.36 5.59
C HIS A 98 1.23 -1.78 7.00
N ILE A 99 0.15 -1.07 7.33
CA ILE A 99 -0.03 -0.51 8.67
C ILE A 99 -0.80 -1.48 9.57
N VAL A 100 -0.25 -1.70 10.77
CA VAL A 100 -0.95 -2.35 11.88
C VAL A 100 -1.19 -1.32 12.98
N TRP A 101 -2.39 -1.33 13.54
CA TRP A 101 -2.79 -0.49 14.66
C TRP A 101 -2.81 -1.31 15.96
N ASP A 102 -2.59 -0.62 17.08
CA ASP A 102 -2.90 -1.18 18.39
C ASP A 102 -4.41 -1.26 18.64
N ALA A 103 -4.78 -1.87 19.77
CA ALA A 103 -6.18 -2.22 20.07
C ALA A 103 -7.11 -1.00 20.18
N ASP A 104 -6.58 0.16 20.54
CA ASP A 104 -7.33 1.42 20.68
C ASP A 104 -7.10 2.39 19.52
N PHE A 105 -6.38 1.98 18.48
CA PHE A 105 -6.00 2.80 17.32
C PHE A 105 -5.24 4.09 17.70
N SER A 106 -4.59 4.09 18.88
CA SER A 106 -3.82 5.24 19.34
C SER A 106 -2.46 5.31 18.64
N ALA A 107 -1.85 4.16 18.34
CA ALA A 107 -0.56 4.02 17.68
C ALA A 107 -0.60 3.06 16.48
N GLY A 108 -0.06 3.53 15.35
CA GLY A 108 0.16 2.74 14.15
C GLY A 108 1.64 2.42 13.94
N LYS A 109 1.92 1.29 13.30
CA LYS A 109 3.26 0.90 12.84
C LYS A 109 3.19 0.42 11.40
N PHE A 110 4.19 0.79 10.61
CA PHE A 110 4.47 0.06 9.38
C PHE A 110 5.09 -1.28 9.73
N VAL A 111 4.64 -2.31 9.04
CA VAL A 111 5.10 -3.70 9.16
C VAL A 111 5.47 -4.20 7.79
N TYR A 112 6.67 -4.76 7.67
CA TYR A 112 7.08 -5.53 6.50
C TYR A 112 7.40 -6.94 6.94
N GLU A 113 6.97 -7.90 6.12
CA GLU A 113 7.25 -9.31 6.29
C GLU A 113 7.88 -9.86 5.01
N ALA A 114 9.10 -10.37 5.14
CA ALA A 114 9.77 -11.03 4.03
C ALA A 114 9.02 -12.34 3.67
N PRO A 115 8.74 -12.60 2.38
CA PRO A 115 7.99 -13.78 1.95
C PRO A 115 8.81 -15.05 2.12
N GLU A 116 8.21 -16.14 2.60
CA GLU A 116 8.92 -17.40 2.91
C GLU A 116 9.56 -18.01 1.67
N ASP A 117 8.84 -17.93 0.55
CA ASP A 117 9.23 -18.48 -0.74
C ASP A 117 8.56 -17.73 -1.91
N GLU A 118 8.81 -18.20 -3.13
CA GLU A 118 8.18 -17.66 -4.34
C GLU A 118 6.65 -17.88 -4.39
N ALA A 119 6.12 -18.89 -3.70
CA ALA A 119 4.68 -19.12 -3.68
C ALA A 119 3.98 -18.01 -2.87
N ALA A 120 4.56 -17.60 -1.75
CA ALA A 120 4.11 -16.45 -0.97
C ALA A 120 4.22 -15.13 -1.77
N VAL A 121 5.24 -14.99 -2.61
CA VAL A 121 5.37 -13.84 -3.53
C VAL A 121 4.25 -13.85 -4.57
N GLY A 122 3.98 -15.01 -5.18
CA GLY A 122 2.89 -15.19 -6.14
C GLY A 122 1.54 -14.82 -5.55
N ALA A 123 1.26 -15.30 -4.34
CA ALA A 123 0.03 -14.98 -3.61
C ALA A 123 -0.11 -13.48 -3.31
N TRP A 124 0.99 -12.79 -2.99
CA TRP A 124 0.99 -11.33 -2.85
C TRP A 124 0.74 -10.63 -4.19
N LEU A 125 1.38 -11.06 -5.28
CA LEU A 125 1.16 -10.48 -6.61
C LEU A 125 -0.30 -10.62 -7.05
N ASP A 126 -0.98 -11.72 -6.71
CA ASP A 126 -2.41 -11.90 -6.99
C ASP A 126 -3.31 -10.93 -6.22
N GLN A 127 -2.83 -10.39 -5.10
CA GLN A 127 -3.57 -9.41 -4.29
C GLN A 127 -3.34 -7.96 -4.75
N VAL A 128 -2.22 -7.68 -5.42
CA VAL A 128 -1.84 -6.31 -5.76
C VAL A 128 -1.72 -6.04 -7.26
N VAL A 129 -1.69 -7.08 -8.11
CA VAL A 129 -1.59 -6.94 -9.57
C VAL A 129 -2.84 -7.48 -10.25
N PHE A 130 -3.53 -6.63 -11.00
CA PHE A 130 -4.80 -6.96 -11.63
C PHE A 130 -4.74 -6.81 -13.14
N LEU A 131 -5.31 -7.75 -13.87
CA LEU A 131 -5.53 -7.65 -15.31
C LEU A 131 -6.96 -7.21 -15.60
N ARG A 132 -7.12 -6.20 -16.45
CA ARG A 132 -8.40 -5.82 -17.05
C ARG A 132 -8.26 -5.85 -18.57
N THR A 133 -9.09 -6.62 -19.25
CA THR A 133 -9.18 -6.57 -20.71
C THR A 133 -10.12 -5.45 -21.12
N ALA A 134 -9.67 -4.58 -22.03
CA ALA A 134 -10.48 -3.49 -22.54
C ALA A 134 -11.65 -4.00 -23.38
N GLY A 135 -12.80 -3.33 -23.30
CA GLY A 135 -13.94 -3.60 -24.17
C GLY A 135 -13.78 -3.00 -25.57
N LYS A 136 -14.91 -2.87 -26.28
CA LYS A 136 -14.96 -2.27 -27.63
C LYS A 136 -14.61 -0.78 -27.60
N GLU A 137 -14.78 -0.14 -26.46
CA GLU A 137 -14.48 1.26 -26.20
C GLU A 137 -12.97 1.58 -26.14
N GLY A 138 -12.12 0.55 -26.11
CA GLY A 138 -10.67 0.68 -26.12
C GLY A 138 -10.04 0.87 -24.75
N VAL A 139 -8.71 0.70 -24.71
CA VAL A 139 -7.91 0.65 -23.47
C VAL A 139 -8.00 1.95 -22.67
N ALA A 140 -7.94 3.10 -23.35
CA ALA A 140 -8.01 4.40 -22.68
C ALA A 140 -9.32 4.60 -21.91
N LYS A 141 -10.47 4.25 -22.49
CA LYS A 141 -11.76 4.38 -21.79
C LYS A 141 -11.92 3.37 -20.67
N ALA A 142 -11.42 2.14 -20.85
CA ALA A 142 -11.41 1.15 -19.78
C ALA A 142 -10.54 1.60 -18.59
N ALA A 143 -9.41 2.27 -18.86
CA ALA A 143 -8.57 2.89 -17.85
C ALA A 143 -9.25 4.09 -17.17
N ASP A 144 -9.95 4.96 -17.91
CA ASP A 144 -10.73 6.07 -17.32
C ASP A 144 -11.80 5.53 -16.35
N GLY A 145 -12.53 4.49 -16.77
CA GLY A 145 -13.51 3.82 -15.91
C GLY A 145 -12.88 3.21 -14.66
N LEU A 146 -11.69 2.62 -14.79
CA LEU A 146 -10.93 2.10 -13.66
C LEU A 146 -10.48 3.21 -12.71
N VAL A 147 -9.97 4.34 -13.21
CA VAL A 147 -9.56 5.47 -12.38
C VAL A 147 -10.77 6.03 -11.61
N ALA A 148 -11.92 6.16 -12.27
CA ALA A 148 -13.16 6.60 -11.62
C ALA A 148 -13.64 5.62 -10.54
N GLU A 149 -13.56 4.32 -10.82
CA GLU A 149 -13.84 3.26 -9.85
C GLU A 149 -12.89 3.36 -8.64
N LEU A 150 -11.58 3.43 -8.87
CA LEU A 150 -10.60 3.54 -7.80
C LEU A 150 -10.79 4.82 -6.97
N ALA A 151 -11.16 5.95 -7.58
CA ALA A 151 -11.42 7.21 -6.89
C ALA A 151 -12.77 7.24 -6.13
N SER A 152 -13.66 6.28 -6.35
CA SER A 152 -14.98 6.25 -5.71
C SER A 152 -14.89 5.96 -4.21
N PHE A 153 -15.68 6.67 -3.41
CA PHE A 153 -15.81 6.44 -1.97
C PHE A 153 -16.31 5.03 -1.60
N GLY A 154 -17.05 4.39 -2.51
CA GLY A 154 -17.60 3.05 -2.29
C GLY A 154 -16.61 1.92 -2.54
N THR A 155 -15.41 2.23 -3.06
CA THR A 155 -14.45 1.20 -3.45
C THR A 155 -13.76 0.63 -2.23
N GLN A 156 -13.82 -0.70 -2.13
CA GLN A 156 -13.21 -1.42 -1.02
C GLN A 156 -11.69 -1.26 -1.05
N ARG A 157 -11.13 -0.76 0.05
CA ARG A 157 -9.69 -0.66 0.25
C ARG A 157 -9.16 -1.89 0.94
N THR A 158 -7.94 -2.28 0.60
CA THR A 158 -7.21 -3.35 1.29
C THR A 158 -6.09 -2.74 2.13
N GLY A 159 -5.39 -3.57 2.89
CA GLY A 159 -4.23 -3.14 3.68
C GLY A 159 -3.01 -2.79 2.83
N ASP A 160 -3.01 -3.12 1.54
CA ASP A 160 -1.86 -2.97 0.65
C ASP A 160 -1.60 -1.51 0.28
N GLU A 161 -0.36 -1.08 0.42
CA GLU A 161 0.04 0.31 0.19
C GLU A 161 0.21 0.65 -1.30
N LEU A 162 0.38 -0.39 -2.15
CA LEU A 162 0.53 -0.27 -3.60
C LEU A 162 -0.32 -1.31 -4.32
N LYS A 163 -1.04 -0.89 -5.37
CA LYS A 163 -1.68 -1.79 -6.36
C LYS A 163 -1.33 -1.37 -7.77
N VAL A 164 -1.23 -2.34 -8.67
CA VAL A 164 -0.95 -2.16 -10.08
C VAL A 164 -2.05 -2.81 -10.90
N HIS A 165 -2.71 -2.03 -11.74
CA HIS A 165 -3.71 -2.52 -12.66
C HIS A 165 -3.18 -2.40 -14.09
N HIS A 166 -3.14 -3.52 -14.80
CA HIS A 166 -2.80 -3.60 -16.21
C HIS A 166 -4.10 -3.67 -17.03
N VAL A 167 -4.36 -2.65 -17.82
CA VAL A 167 -5.43 -2.65 -18.82
C VAL A 167 -4.84 -3.06 -20.17
N ALA A 168 -5.17 -4.27 -20.60
CA ALA A 168 -4.71 -4.84 -21.86
C ALA A 168 -5.74 -4.61 -22.97
N PRO A 169 -5.33 -4.46 -24.24
CA PRO A 169 -6.26 -4.42 -25.36
C PRO A 169 -7.00 -5.75 -25.52
N SER A 170 -8.23 -5.69 -26.02
CA SER A 170 -8.92 -6.89 -26.51
C SER A 170 -8.19 -7.40 -27.75
N SER A 171 -8.08 -8.72 -27.88
CA SER A 171 -7.47 -9.40 -29.04
C SER A 171 -8.13 -9.03 -30.39
N SER A 172 -9.34 -8.46 -30.36
CA SER A 172 -10.09 -7.99 -31.53
C SER A 172 -9.66 -6.61 -32.06
N ASN A 173 -8.84 -5.86 -31.33
CA ASN A 173 -8.61 -4.42 -31.59
C ASN A 173 -7.22 -4.11 -32.15
N PHE A 174 -6.47 -5.12 -32.63
CA PHE A 174 -5.21 -4.89 -33.34
C PHE A 174 -5.49 -4.29 -34.73
N SER A 175 -5.71 -2.97 -34.79
CA SER A 175 -5.69 -2.25 -36.07
C SER A 175 -4.25 -2.18 -36.55
N SER A 176 -3.95 -2.90 -37.62
CA SER A 176 -2.64 -2.95 -38.30
C SER A 176 -2.12 -1.54 -38.59
N GLY A 177 -1.19 -1.03 -37.75
CA GLY A 177 -0.48 0.23 -37.99
C GLY A 177 -0.13 1.03 -36.73
N ASP A 178 -0.99 0.98 -35.71
CA ASP A 178 -0.72 1.59 -34.40
C ASP A 178 -0.36 0.46 -33.44
N GLY A 179 0.88 0.47 -32.90
CA GLY A 179 1.37 -0.56 -31.97
C GLY A 179 0.43 -0.85 -30.80
N GLU A 180 0.70 -1.95 -30.08
CA GLU A 180 -0.15 -2.41 -28.99
C GLU A 180 -0.12 -1.41 -27.81
N LYS A 181 -1.27 -0.79 -27.53
CA LYS A 181 -1.42 0.16 -26.42
C LYS A 181 -1.95 -0.54 -25.19
N HIS A 182 -1.25 -0.39 -24.08
CA HIS A 182 -1.68 -0.82 -22.75
C HIS A 182 -1.78 0.39 -21.82
N GLU A 183 -2.50 0.24 -20.72
CA GLU A 183 -2.48 1.23 -19.64
C GLU A 183 -2.07 0.54 -18.35
N ILE A 184 -1.18 1.17 -17.61
CA ILE A 184 -0.85 0.82 -16.24
C ILE A 184 -1.46 1.88 -15.34
N VAL A 185 -2.32 1.47 -14.41
CA VAL A 185 -2.88 2.33 -13.37
C VAL A 185 -2.33 1.87 -12.04
N MET A 186 -1.49 2.69 -11.42
CA MET A 186 -0.93 2.44 -10.09
C MET A 186 -1.71 3.23 -9.04
N TYR A 187 -2.15 2.54 -8.00
CA TYR A 187 -2.83 3.11 -6.84
C TYR A 187 -1.89 3.07 -5.65
N PHE A 188 -1.69 4.21 -5.02
CA PHE A 188 -0.81 4.38 -3.88
C PHE A 188 -1.57 4.91 -2.69
N ARG A 189 -1.35 4.27 -1.55
CA ARG A 189 -1.79 4.79 -0.26
C ARG A 189 -0.85 5.89 0.23
N HIS A 190 -1.43 7.04 0.57
CA HIS A 190 -0.63 8.22 0.90
C HIS A 190 0.10 8.08 2.23
N GLU A 191 -0.25 7.08 3.05
CA GLU A 191 0.47 6.78 4.27
C GLU A 191 1.94 6.44 4.03
N LEU A 192 2.21 5.69 2.96
CA LEU A 192 3.56 5.26 2.59
C LEU A 192 4.18 6.16 1.52
N PHE A 193 3.37 6.59 0.54
CA PHE A 193 3.84 7.33 -0.62
C PHE A 193 3.40 8.78 -0.55
N ASP A 194 4.36 9.70 -0.45
CA ASP A 194 4.10 11.08 -0.85
C ASP A 194 4.06 11.20 -2.39
N GLY A 195 3.72 12.40 -2.88
CA GLY A 195 3.64 12.64 -4.32
C GLY A 195 4.96 12.37 -5.07
N VAL A 196 6.12 12.64 -4.45
CA VAL A 196 7.43 12.42 -5.07
C VAL A 196 7.75 10.93 -5.09
N GLY A 197 7.59 10.24 -3.96
CA GLY A 197 7.82 8.81 -3.82
C GLY A 197 6.93 7.97 -4.73
N ALA A 198 5.69 8.41 -4.99
CA ALA A 198 4.81 7.76 -5.97
C ALA A 198 5.37 7.86 -7.40
N TRP A 199 5.84 9.04 -7.83
CA TRP A 199 6.46 9.20 -9.15
C TRP A 199 7.79 8.46 -9.29
N GLU A 200 8.63 8.48 -8.26
CA GLU A 200 9.87 7.68 -8.23
C GLU A 200 9.55 6.19 -8.36
N THR A 201 8.52 5.72 -7.67
CA THR A 201 8.05 4.33 -7.76
C THR A 201 7.59 3.98 -9.17
N VAL A 202 6.83 4.85 -9.83
CA VAL A 202 6.44 4.65 -11.24
C VAL A 202 7.68 4.51 -12.12
N GLY A 203 8.69 5.37 -11.95
CA GLY A 203 9.94 5.30 -12.71
C GLY A 203 10.70 3.99 -12.51
N ILE A 204 10.83 3.53 -11.26
CA ILE A 204 11.45 2.24 -10.92
C ILE A 204 10.67 1.09 -11.56
N PHE A 205 9.34 1.07 -11.39
CA PHE A 205 8.48 0.03 -11.96
C PHE A 205 8.62 -0.05 -13.48
N LEU A 206 8.59 1.10 -14.18
CA LEU A 206 8.75 1.15 -15.63
C LEU A 206 10.12 0.65 -16.09
N SER A 207 11.17 0.92 -15.32
CA SER A 207 12.53 0.39 -15.59
C SER A 207 12.55 -1.14 -15.48
N GLU A 208 12.00 -1.69 -14.39
CA GLU A 208 11.90 -3.14 -14.20
C GLU A 208 11.01 -3.80 -15.26
N LEU A 209 9.94 -3.13 -15.68
CA LEU A 209 9.06 -3.60 -16.75
C LEU A 209 9.75 -3.61 -18.11
N ALA A 210 10.53 -2.58 -18.43
CA ALA A 210 11.32 -2.56 -19.67
C ALA A 210 12.32 -3.72 -19.72
N ILE A 211 12.96 -4.06 -18.60
CA ILE A 211 13.84 -5.22 -18.47
C ILE A 211 13.06 -6.52 -18.69
N ALA A 212 11.89 -6.67 -18.06
CA ALA A 212 11.05 -7.85 -18.21
C ALA A 212 10.56 -8.07 -19.65
N LEU A 213 10.08 -7.00 -20.31
CA LEU A 213 9.64 -7.02 -21.72
C LEU A 213 10.79 -7.27 -22.70
N GLY A 214 12.00 -6.82 -22.37
CA GLY A 214 13.19 -7.02 -23.19
C GLY A 214 13.77 -8.44 -23.14
N ALA A 215 13.46 -9.21 -22.09
CA ALA A 215 13.90 -10.60 -21.96
C ALA A 215 12.85 -11.50 -21.27
N PRO A 216 11.68 -11.73 -21.90
CA PRO A 216 10.57 -12.43 -21.24
C PRO A 216 10.91 -13.85 -20.75
N SER A 217 11.76 -14.56 -21.51
CA SER A 217 12.22 -15.91 -21.15
C SER A 217 13.10 -15.98 -19.89
N ARG A 218 13.65 -14.84 -19.43
CA ARG A 218 14.50 -14.76 -18.22
C ARG A 218 13.72 -14.43 -16.96
N ILE A 219 12.46 -14.03 -17.08
CA ILE A 219 11.61 -13.60 -15.96
C ILE A 219 11.54 -14.66 -14.85
N SER A 220 11.34 -15.92 -15.23
CA SER A 220 11.21 -17.03 -14.28
C SER A 220 12.54 -17.62 -13.80
N ALA A 221 13.67 -17.20 -14.41
CA ALA A 221 14.99 -17.76 -14.12
C ALA A 221 15.72 -17.04 -12.97
N VAL A 222 15.31 -15.81 -12.64
CA VAL A 222 15.95 -15.03 -11.57
C VAL A 222 15.43 -15.50 -10.23
N THR A 223 16.22 -16.34 -9.55
CA THR A 223 15.96 -16.73 -8.16
C THR A 223 16.35 -15.57 -7.24
N LEU A 224 15.44 -15.18 -6.34
CA LEU A 224 15.66 -14.11 -5.36
C LEU A 224 15.69 -14.74 -3.96
N GLU A 225 16.69 -14.38 -3.16
CA GLU A 225 16.93 -14.98 -1.83
C GLU A 225 16.09 -14.29 -0.74
N TRP A 226 14.76 -14.42 -0.80
CA TRP A 226 13.81 -13.79 0.13
C TRP A 226 14.25 -13.88 1.60
N GLY A 227 14.20 -12.74 2.29
CA GLY A 227 14.85 -12.47 3.56
C GLY A 227 15.98 -11.44 3.45
N ASN A 228 16.82 -11.52 2.41
CA ASN A 228 17.95 -10.58 2.28
C ASN A 228 17.49 -9.18 1.83
N GLU A 229 16.29 -9.03 1.27
CA GLU A 229 15.73 -7.71 0.96
C GLU A 229 15.47 -6.87 2.20
N LEU A 230 15.37 -7.45 3.41
CA LEU A 230 15.13 -6.69 4.64
C LEU A 230 16.14 -5.55 4.86
N GLU A 231 17.37 -5.72 4.39
CA GLU A 231 18.44 -4.69 4.46
C GLU A 231 18.19 -3.50 3.53
N ARG A 232 17.29 -3.66 2.55
CA ARG A 232 16.91 -2.65 1.54
C ARG A 232 15.67 -1.86 1.93
N LEU A 233 15.09 -2.13 3.12
CA LEU A 233 13.98 -1.35 3.63
C LEU A 233 14.35 0.13 3.70
N ALA A 234 13.47 0.98 3.15
CA ALA A 234 13.72 2.41 3.07
C ALA A 234 13.92 2.99 4.47
N ARG A 235 15.07 3.65 4.69
CA ARG A 235 15.37 4.31 5.96
C ARG A 235 14.35 5.42 6.21
N PRO A 236 13.80 5.53 7.44
CA PRO A 236 12.86 6.59 7.78
C PRO A 236 13.55 7.95 7.64
N VAL A 237 12.77 9.02 7.39
CA VAL A 237 13.30 10.39 7.18
C VAL A 237 14.26 10.84 8.30
N PRO A 238 13.96 10.62 9.60
CA PRO A 238 14.88 11.02 10.68
C PRO A 238 16.28 10.41 10.56
N ASP A 239 16.38 9.17 10.06
CA ASP A 239 17.66 8.47 9.90
C ASP A 239 18.43 8.97 8.67
N ARG A 240 17.76 9.65 7.72
CA ARG A 240 18.34 10.19 6.48
C ARG A 240 18.80 11.65 6.59
N ALA A 241 18.26 12.40 7.54
CA ALA A 241 18.51 13.84 7.68
C ALA A 241 19.93 14.20 8.19
N GLY A 242 20.75 13.20 8.52
CA GLY A 242 22.16 13.34 8.85
C GLY A 242 22.44 13.99 10.21
N PRO A 243 23.71 14.26 10.54
CA PRO A 243 24.13 14.75 11.87
C PRO A 243 23.61 16.16 12.20
N VAL A 244 23.24 16.94 11.19
CA VAL A 244 22.74 18.32 11.32
C VAL A 244 21.30 18.34 11.86
N ALA A 245 20.57 17.24 11.70
CA ALA A 245 19.21 17.04 12.18
C ALA A 245 19.18 15.83 13.13
N GLN A 246 20.08 15.79 14.11
CA GLN A 246 19.96 14.85 15.23
C GLN A 246 18.61 15.09 15.90
N TRP A 247 17.68 14.19 15.64
CA TRP A 247 16.36 14.27 16.23
C TRP A 247 16.47 14.31 17.75
N SER A 248 15.75 15.25 18.35
CA SER A 248 15.53 15.33 19.78
C SER A 248 14.03 15.26 20.08
N PRO A 249 13.63 14.78 21.27
CA PRO A 249 12.23 14.84 21.70
C PRO A 249 11.63 16.25 21.69
N LYS A 250 12.44 17.32 21.64
CA LYS A 250 11.97 18.71 21.55
C LYS A 250 11.44 19.06 20.16
N ASP A 251 11.91 18.39 19.11
CA ASP A 251 11.53 18.66 17.72
C ASP A 251 10.08 18.23 17.42
N LEU A 252 9.54 17.28 18.21
CA LEU A 252 8.12 16.91 18.16
C LEU A 252 7.17 18.11 18.38
N TYR A 253 7.62 19.13 19.11
CA TYR A 253 6.83 20.33 19.37
C TYR A 253 6.97 21.40 18.28
N GLY A 254 8.05 21.36 17.49
CA GLY A 254 8.31 22.31 16.40
C GLY A 254 7.34 22.16 15.23
N ASP A 255 7.03 20.91 14.87
CA ASP A 255 6.09 20.59 13.77
C ASP A 255 4.62 20.64 14.19
N TRP A 256 4.35 20.80 15.49
CA TRP A 256 3.00 20.75 16.06
C TRP A 256 2.02 21.74 15.42
N PRO A 257 2.39 23.01 15.10
CA PRO A 257 1.49 23.93 14.41
C PRO A 257 1.06 23.44 13.03
N MET A 258 1.98 22.81 12.27
CA MET A 258 1.66 22.22 10.96
C MET A 258 0.73 21.02 11.13
N VAL A 259 0.99 20.16 12.12
CA VAL A 259 0.11 19.03 12.46
C VAL A 259 -1.30 19.52 12.83
N GLN A 260 -1.43 20.61 13.58
CA GLN A 260 -2.75 21.20 13.89
C GLN A 260 -3.44 21.74 12.64
N ASN A 261 -2.73 22.46 11.77
CA ASN A 261 -3.32 22.98 10.53
C ASN A 261 -3.82 21.84 9.64
N ILE A 262 -3.05 20.77 9.47
CA ILE A 262 -3.52 19.65 8.67
C ILE A 262 -4.67 18.90 9.36
N LYS A 263 -4.64 18.77 10.69
CA LYS A 263 -5.78 18.23 11.45
C LYS A 263 -7.04 19.06 11.21
N GLU A 264 -6.94 20.38 11.17
CA GLU A 264 -8.06 21.27 10.83
C GLU A 264 -8.55 21.05 9.40
N VAL A 265 -7.65 20.95 8.41
CA VAL A 265 -8.00 20.66 7.00
C VAL A 265 -8.70 19.31 6.86
N MET A 266 -8.21 18.28 7.55
CA MET A 266 -8.80 16.94 7.55
C MET A 266 -10.14 16.90 8.28
N ALA A 267 -10.32 17.73 9.32
CA ALA A 267 -11.58 17.88 10.04
C ALA A 267 -12.63 18.70 9.27
N ARG A 268 -12.26 19.37 8.17
CA ARG A 268 -13.25 20.07 7.33
C ARG A 268 -14.24 19.04 6.79
N PRO A 269 -15.55 19.30 6.90
CA PRO A 269 -16.55 18.47 6.26
C PRO A 269 -16.19 18.35 4.79
N SER A 270 -16.12 17.11 4.29
CA SER A 270 -16.05 16.89 2.84
C SER A 270 -17.18 17.70 2.21
N VAL A 271 -16.87 18.51 1.21
CA VAL A 271 -17.86 19.32 0.48
C VAL A 271 -19.04 18.41 0.19
N SER A 272 -20.21 18.80 0.69
CA SER A 272 -21.42 18.00 0.78
C SER A 272 -21.84 17.45 -0.58
N THR A 273 -21.26 16.33 -0.98
CA THR A 273 -21.94 15.34 -1.79
C THR A 273 -22.73 14.51 -0.79
N PRO A 274 -24.05 14.34 -0.98
CA PRO A 274 -24.90 13.68 0.00
C PRO A 274 -24.37 12.26 0.24
N LEU A 275 -23.97 11.99 1.50
CA LEU A 275 -23.64 10.65 1.97
C LEU A 275 -24.87 9.74 1.72
N PRO A 276 -24.78 8.65 0.95
CA PRO A 276 -25.94 7.84 0.62
C PRO A 276 -26.30 6.81 1.71
N TYR A 277 -25.79 6.92 2.93
CA TYR A 277 -26.17 6.00 4.00
C TYR A 277 -26.61 6.69 5.29
N ARG A 278 -27.89 6.48 5.58
CA ARG A 278 -28.48 6.50 6.91
C ARG A 278 -27.85 5.34 7.69
N ALA A 279 -27.22 5.62 8.83
CA ALA A 279 -26.78 4.57 9.74
C ALA A 279 -27.95 3.60 9.98
N ALA A 280 -27.75 2.32 9.70
CA ALA A 280 -28.72 1.30 10.04
C ALA A 280 -28.93 1.36 11.57
N PRO A 281 -30.19 1.35 12.06
CA PRO A 281 -30.44 1.34 13.49
C PRO A 281 -29.79 0.08 14.08
N THR A 282 -28.96 0.30 15.10
CA THR A 282 -28.40 -0.73 15.96
C THR A 282 -29.52 -1.66 16.41
N ALA A 283 -29.38 -2.94 16.11
CA ALA A 283 -30.26 -3.99 16.59
C ALA A 283 -30.05 -4.19 18.10
N SER A 284 -30.58 -3.27 18.90
CA SER A 284 -30.77 -3.43 20.34
C SER A 284 -32.19 -2.96 20.65
N ASN A 285 -33.16 -3.85 20.39
CA ASN A 285 -34.48 -3.93 21.03
C ASN A 285 -35.37 -4.88 20.19
N LEU A 286 -35.04 -6.18 20.20
CA LEU A 286 -36.04 -7.21 19.93
C LEU A 286 -36.54 -7.72 21.28
N PRO A 287 -37.84 -7.61 21.59
CA PRO A 287 -38.39 -8.20 22.81
C PRO A 287 -38.31 -9.72 22.73
N ALA A 288 -37.93 -10.32 23.86
CA ALA A 288 -37.80 -11.77 24.04
C ALA A 288 -39.05 -12.52 23.52
N ARG A 289 -38.89 -13.30 22.45
CA ARG A 289 -39.89 -14.26 22.02
C ARG A 289 -39.98 -15.37 23.05
N ARG A 290 -41.05 -15.34 23.85
CA ARG A 290 -41.46 -16.40 24.77
C ARG A 290 -41.79 -17.66 23.96
N ALA A 291 -40.98 -18.71 24.12
CA ALA A 291 -41.28 -20.02 23.59
C ALA A 291 -42.56 -20.55 24.25
N THR A 292 -43.61 -20.79 23.45
CA THR A 292 -44.77 -21.58 23.87
C THR A 292 -44.58 -22.98 23.30
N MET A 293 -44.31 -23.94 24.20
CA MET A 293 -44.42 -25.37 23.92
C MET A 293 -45.87 -25.71 23.61
N ALA A 294 -46.13 -26.29 22.44
CA ALA A 294 -47.34 -27.06 22.19
C ALA A 294 -46.95 -28.54 22.15
N SER A 295 -47.55 -29.31 23.06
CA SER A 295 -47.41 -30.77 23.16
C SER A 295 -48.04 -31.49 21.95
N PRO A 296 -47.58 -32.71 21.63
CA PRO A 296 -48.11 -33.49 20.51
C PRO A 296 -49.39 -34.22 20.92
N THR A 297 -50.43 -34.13 20.11
CA THR A 297 -51.62 -34.97 20.23
C THR A 297 -51.51 -36.14 19.25
N ARG A 298 -51.48 -37.36 19.79
CA ARG A 298 -51.80 -38.62 19.09
C ARG A 298 -53.28 -38.62 18.69
N VAL A 299 -53.59 -38.93 17.43
CA VAL A 299 -54.34 -40.13 16.96
C VAL A 299 -53.94 -40.35 15.50
#